data_AF-A0A9E3Y3Q3-F1
#
_entry.id   AF-A0A9E3Y3Q3-F1
#
_cell.length_a   1.000
_cell.length_b   1.000
_cell.length_c   1.000
_cell.angle_alpha   90.00
_cell.angle_beta   90.00
_cell.angle_gamma   90.00
#
_symmetry.space_group_name_H-M   'P 1'
#
loop_
_entity.id
_entity.type
_entity.pdbx_description
1 polymer ?
#
loop_
_entity_poly.entity_id
_entity_poly.type
_entity_poly.pdbx_seq_one_letter_code
_entity_poly.pdbx_strand_id
1 'polypeptide(L)'
;MVHSFAAVGVAKVRLTGGEPLLRRGLPDLVSRIATVDGIRDLAMTTNGTLLAPVARDLRVAGLHRLSISLDTLRPERHHEITKRDSHSAVIAGIDAAADAGFTGTKINTVVTRGVNDDELTDLVHFGAAHRAEVRFIEYMDVAGASRWDERLVVSRSEILATVGAALGPVTALPTRPSAPARRYRAGDGTAFGIVASTSTPFCASCDRSRVTADGLWYHCLYAATGTNLRTPLRRGATAEELRDLVACGWARRVDQGAVDRLRLAERRAATPVEVTRRDVHREMHTRGG
;
A
#
# COMPACT_ATOMS: atom_id res chain seq x y z
N MET A 1 19.61 10.86 -0.09
CA MET A 1 18.26 10.70 -0.68
C MET A 1 17.16 10.98 0.34
N VAL A 2 16.92 10.14 1.36
CA VAL A 2 15.82 10.38 2.34
C VAL A 2 15.96 11.75 3.03
N HIS A 3 17.17 12.13 3.45
CA HIS A 3 17.47 13.46 3.98
C HIS A 3 16.97 14.61 3.07
N SER A 4 17.17 14.50 1.75
CA SER A 4 16.74 15.50 0.77
C SER A 4 15.21 15.63 0.69
N PHE A 5 14.49 14.51 0.85
CA PHE A 5 13.02 14.50 0.94
C PHE A 5 12.53 15.07 2.28
N ALA A 6 13.19 14.72 3.39
CA ALA A 6 12.85 15.23 4.71
C ALA A 6 13.01 16.75 4.78
N ALA A 7 14.08 17.29 4.18
CA ALA A 7 14.34 18.72 4.09
C ALA A 7 13.25 19.52 3.36
N VAL A 8 12.44 18.87 2.51
CA VAL A 8 11.31 19.49 1.80
C VAL A 8 9.94 19.13 2.41
N GLY A 9 9.93 18.58 3.62
CA GLY A 9 8.71 18.35 4.41
C GLY A 9 8.18 16.92 4.41
N VAL A 10 8.89 15.95 3.81
CA VAL A 10 8.50 14.54 3.94
C VAL A 10 8.72 14.06 5.37
N ALA A 11 7.63 13.75 6.06
CA ALA A 11 7.67 13.21 7.42
C ALA A 11 7.39 11.70 7.50
N LYS A 12 7.03 11.06 6.37
CA LYS A 12 6.58 9.66 6.34
C LYS A 12 7.29 8.89 5.24
N VAL A 13 7.88 7.76 5.60
CA VAL A 13 8.53 6.84 4.66
C VAL A 13 7.83 5.50 4.73
N ARG A 14 7.54 4.94 3.56
CA ARG A 14 7.00 3.59 3.43
C ARG A 14 7.94 2.74 2.60
N LEU A 15 8.49 1.70 3.21
CA LEU A 15 9.22 0.65 2.52
C LEU A 15 8.24 -0.29 1.82
N THR A 16 8.51 -0.55 0.56
CA THR A 16 7.70 -1.38 -0.36
C THR A 16 8.63 -1.90 -1.46
N GLY A 17 8.10 -2.63 -2.43
CA GLY A 17 8.80 -3.00 -3.66
C GLY A 17 7.93 -3.98 -4.44
N GLY A 18 8.55 -5.06 -4.90
CA GLY A 18 7.89 -6.36 -4.86
C GLY A 18 7.71 -6.77 -3.40
N GLU A 19 8.52 -7.73 -2.93
CA GLU A 19 8.56 -8.07 -1.50
C GLU A 19 9.79 -7.45 -0.81
N PRO A 20 9.65 -6.42 0.07
CA PRO A 20 10.79 -5.77 0.71
C PRO A 20 11.61 -6.70 1.59
N LEU A 21 11.02 -7.76 2.16
CA LEU A 21 11.74 -8.73 3.01
C LEU A 21 12.79 -9.55 2.24
N LEU A 22 12.75 -9.56 0.90
CA LEU A 22 13.81 -10.16 0.07
C LEU A 22 15.10 -9.32 0.04
N ARG A 23 15.05 -8.07 0.51
CA ARG A 23 16.20 -7.17 0.50
C ARG A 23 17.16 -7.54 1.65
N ARG A 24 18.34 -8.05 1.31
CA ARG A 24 19.44 -8.27 2.29
C ARG A 24 19.77 -6.99 3.05
N GLY A 25 19.99 -7.08 4.36
CA GLY A 25 20.30 -5.92 5.21
C GLY A 25 19.14 -4.93 5.33
N LEU A 26 17.90 -5.41 5.32
CA LEU A 26 16.72 -4.58 5.52
C LEU A 26 16.70 -3.92 6.92
N PRO A 27 17.02 -4.61 8.04
CA PRO A 27 17.09 -3.96 9.35
C PRO A 27 18.06 -2.77 9.38
N ASP A 28 19.24 -2.89 8.76
CA ASP A 28 20.20 -1.77 8.66
C ASP A 28 19.63 -0.59 7.89
N LEU A 29 18.88 -0.85 6.80
CA LEU A 29 18.21 0.20 6.04
C LEU A 29 17.14 0.90 6.89
N VAL A 30 16.34 0.12 7.64
CA VAL A 30 15.33 0.65 8.56
C VAL A 30 15.98 1.55 9.61
N SER A 31 17.04 1.08 10.25
CA SER A 31 17.79 1.84 11.26
C SER A 31 18.29 3.17 10.71
N ARG A 32 18.94 3.15 9.54
CA ARG A 32 19.45 4.36 8.89
C ARG A 32 18.37 5.36 8.49
N ILE A 33 17.16 4.91 8.21
CA ILE A 33 16.02 5.79 7.89
C ILE A 33 15.38 6.32 9.16
N ALA A 34 15.27 5.48 10.20
CA ALA A 34 14.69 5.86 11.48
C ALA A 34 15.48 6.98 12.17
N THR A 35 16.78 7.09 11.92
CA THR A 35 17.63 8.17 12.44
C THR A 35 17.61 9.46 11.61
N VAL A 36 16.82 9.54 10.54
CA VAL A 36 16.77 10.75 9.70
C VAL A 36 15.87 11.79 10.35
N ASP A 37 16.46 12.94 10.68
CA ASP A 37 15.72 14.08 11.20
C ASP A 37 14.55 14.48 10.30
N GLY A 38 13.38 14.68 10.91
CA GLY A 38 12.13 14.99 10.23
C GLY A 38 11.27 13.78 9.87
N ILE A 39 11.82 12.56 9.82
CA ILE A 39 11.03 11.35 9.61
C ILE A 39 10.33 10.95 10.92
N ARG A 40 9.00 11.04 10.94
CA ARG A 40 8.17 10.76 12.12
C ARG A 40 7.42 9.43 12.02
N ASP A 41 7.38 8.83 10.84
CA ASP A 41 6.57 7.66 10.54
C ASP A 41 7.26 6.77 9.50
N LEU A 42 7.87 5.68 9.99
CA LEU A 42 8.51 4.68 9.15
C LEU A 42 7.66 3.40 9.15
N ALA A 43 7.09 3.09 7.98
CA ALA A 43 6.22 1.93 7.80
C ALA A 43 6.75 1.01 6.71
N MET A 44 6.29 -0.24 6.71
CA MET A 44 6.56 -1.19 5.61
C MET A 44 5.27 -1.84 5.15
N THR A 45 5.16 -2.11 3.84
CA THR A 45 4.15 -3.00 3.26
C THR A 45 4.81 -4.31 2.83
N THR A 46 4.30 -5.47 3.25
CA THR A 46 4.84 -6.80 2.92
C THR A 46 3.70 -7.78 2.66
N ASN A 47 3.95 -8.84 1.90
CA ASN A 47 3.05 -9.99 1.79
C ASN A 47 3.07 -10.89 3.05
N GLY A 48 3.96 -10.63 4.00
CA GLY A 48 3.99 -11.31 5.31
C GLY A 48 4.69 -12.66 5.32
N THR A 49 4.95 -13.27 4.16
CA THR A 49 5.46 -14.66 4.06
C THR A 49 6.83 -14.87 4.73
N LEU A 50 7.68 -13.86 4.73
CA LEU A 50 9.02 -13.88 5.34
C LEU A 50 9.10 -13.09 6.65
N LEU A 51 7.96 -12.63 7.18
CA LEU A 51 7.94 -11.65 8.25
C LEU A 51 8.28 -12.27 9.61
N ALA A 52 7.78 -13.48 9.88
CA ALA A 52 7.94 -14.15 11.17
C ALA A 52 9.39 -14.16 11.70
N PRO A 53 10.42 -14.58 10.93
CA PRO A 53 11.79 -14.62 11.43
C PRO A 53 12.43 -13.25 11.69
N VAL A 54 11.90 -12.15 11.14
CA VAL A 54 12.55 -10.83 11.15
C VAL A 54 11.72 -9.72 11.79
N ALA A 55 10.49 -10.01 12.23
CA ALA A 55 9.57 -9.01 12.79
C ALA A 55 10.21 -8.26 13.98
N ARG A 56 10.84 -8.99 14.90
CA ARG A 56 11.52 -8.41 16.07
C ARG A 56 12.68 -7.51 15.65
N ASP A 57 13.53 -7.95 14.74
CA ASP A 57 14.68 -7.18 14.26
C ASP A 57 14.25 -5.88 13.59
N LEU A 58 13.18 -5.93 12.79
CA LEU A 58 12.60 -4.73 12.18
C LEU A 58 12.05 -3.76 13.23
N ARG A 59 11.40 -4.27 14.28
CA ARG A 59 10.91 -3.43 15.38
C ARG A 59 12.07 -2.74 16.10
N VAL A 60 13.10 -3.51 16.48
CA VAL A 60 14.31 -3.00 17.16
C VAL A 60 15.05 -1.99 16.29
N ALA A 61 15.10 -2.22 14.97
CA ALA A 61 15.70 -1.29 14.02
C ALA A 61 14.94 0.05 13.89
N GLY A 62 13.76 0.19 14.51
CA GLY A 62 12.98 1.43 14.50
C GLY A 62 11.84 1.45 13.49
N LEU A 63 11.38 0.30 12.99
CA LEU A 63 10.15 0.25 12.19
C LEU A 63 8.94 0.56 13.10
N HIS A 64 8.14 1.55 12.73
CA HIS A 64 7.01 1.98 13.56
C HIS A 64 5.78 1.09 13.38
N ARG A 65 5.46 0.70 12.14
CA ARG A 65 4.25 -0.07 11.83
C ARG A 65 4.33 -0.88 10.54
N LEU A 66 3.50 -1.93 10.49
CA LEU A 66 3.38 -2.84 9.36
C LEU A 66 2.06 -2.67 8.62
N SER A 67 2.08 -3.01 7.34
CA SER A 67 0.90 -3.24 6.51
C SER A 67 1.10 -4.56 5.80
N ILE A 68 0.40 -5.59 6.24
CA ILE A 68 0.52 -6.94 5.74
C ILE A 68 -0.59 -7.16 4.74
N SER A 69 -0.28 -7.74 3.60
CA SER A 69 -1.29 -8.07 2.63
C SER A 69 -1.88 -9.46 2.89
N LEU A 70 -3.20 -9.57 2.91
CA LEU A 70 -3.94 -10.82 3.03
C LEU A 70 -5.26 -10.67 2.30
N ASP A 71 -5.39 -11.33 1.14
CA ASP A 71 -6.57 -11.20 0.29
C ASP A 71 -7.67 -12.23 0.64
N THR A 72 -7.40 -13.23 1.48
CA THR A 72 -8.37 -14.27 1.87
C THR A 72 -7.93 -14.99 3.14
N LEU A 73 -8.88 -15.56 3.89
CA LEU A 73 -8.61 -16.44 5.04
C LEU A 73 -8.57 -17.93 4.65
N ARG A 74 -8.92 -18.24 3.39
CA ARG A 74 -8.98 -19.60 2.85
C ARG A 74 -7.67 -19.99 2.16
N PRO A 75 -6.94 -21.02 2.64
CA PRO A 75 -5.65 -21.42 2.08
C PRO A 75 -5.68 -21.76 0.58
N GLU A 76 -6.72 -22.45 0.13
CA GLU A 76 -6.92 -22.83 -1.27
C GLU A 76 -7.11 -21.61 -2.16
N ARG A 77 -7.93 -20.65 -1.71
CA ARG A 77 -8.14 -19.38 -2.42
C ARG A 77 -6.88 -18.53 -2.41
N HIS A 78 -6.11 -18.54 -1.31
CA HIS A 78 -4.82 -17.86 -1.23
C HIS A 78 -3.85 -18.42 -2.27
N HIS A 79 -3.79 -19.75 -2.40
CA HIS A 79 -2.99 -20.40 -3.43
C HIS A 79 -3.46 -20.02 -4.84
N GLU A 80 -4.77 -19.96 -5.08
CA GLU A 80 -5.32 -19.53 -6.37
C GLU A 80 -4.96 -18.07 -6.72
N ILE A 81 -4.99 -17.18 -5.73
CA ILE A 81 -4.68 -15.76 -5.90
C ILE A 81 -3.18 -15.53 -6.12
N THR A 82 -2.34 -16.11 -5.25
CA THR A 82 -0.89 -15.82 -5.17
C THR A 82 -0.03 -16.79 -5.98
N LYS A 83 -0.59 -17.93 -6.38
CA LYS A 83 0.12 -19.06 -7.00
C LYS A 83 1.24 -19.63 -6.12
N ARG A 84 1.14 -19.45 -4.80
CA ARG A 84 2.11 -19.92 -3.81
C ARG A 84 1.37 -20.53 -2.62
N ASP A 85 1.89 -21.64 -2.11
CA ASP A 85 1.44 -22.20 -0.84
C ASP A 85 2.14 -21.49 0.31
N SER A 86 1.61 -20.32 0.69
CA SER A 86 2.24 -19.46 1.69
C SER A 86 1.25 -18.91 2.72
N HIS A 87 0.01 -19.38 2.72
CA HIS A 87 -1.05 -18.86 3.59
C HIS A 87 -0.66 -18.95 5.06
N SER A 88 -0.25 -20.14 5.52
CA SER A 88 0.21 -20.38 6.89
C SER A 88 1.38 -19.47 7.29
N ALA A 89 2.32 -19.22 6.37
CA ALA A 89 3.43 -18.30 6.60
C ALA A 89 2.98 -16.84 6.75
N VAL A 90 1.96 -16.40 6.01
CA VAL A 90 1.37 -15.06 6.18
C VAL A 90 0.71 -14.92 7.54
N ILE A 91 -0.09 -15.90 7.96
CA ILE A 91 -0.74 -15.91 9.29
C ILE A 91 0.32 -15.87 10.40
N ALA A 92 1.35 -16.72 10.31
CA ALA A 92 2.48 -16.69 11.25
C ALA A 92 3.22 -15.34 11.26
N GLY A 93 3.32 -14.68 10.10
CA GLY A 93 3.88 -13.33 10.00
C GLY A 93 3.04 -12.26 10.69
N ILE A 94 1.70 -12.38 10.63
CA ILE A 94 0.76 -11.49 11.33
C ILE A 94 0.89 -11.66 12.85
N ASP A 95 0.96 -12.90 13.33
CA ASP A 95 1.15 -13.20 14.75
C ASP A 95 2.51 -12.69 15.26
N ALA A 96 3.58 -12.97 14.51
CA ALA A 96 4.92 -12.49 14.85
C ALA A 96 5.02 -10.95 14.87
N ALA A 97 4.22 -10.25 14.06
CA ALA A 97 4.15 -8.78 14.13
C ALA A 97 3.55 -8.32 15.47
N ALA A 98 2.48 -8.96 15.93
CA ALA A 98 1.88 -8.65 17.23
C ALA A 98 2.86 -8.97 18.38
N ASP A 99 3.52 -10.13 18.32
CA ASP A 99 4.49 -10.59 19.33
C ASP A 99 5.74 -9.72 19.39
N ALA A 100 6.19 -9.19 18.24
CA ALA A 100 7.28 -8.22 18.17
C ALA A 100 6.90 -6.85 18.76
N GLY A 101 5.63 -6.63 19.14
CA GLY A 101 5.17 -5.38 19.75
C GLY A 101 4.81 -4.30 18.74
N PHE A 102 4.49 -4.65 17.48
CA PHE A 102 3.89 -3.71 16.56
C PHE A 102 2.46 -3.40 16.96
N THR A 103 2.17 -2.12 17.18
CA THR A 103 0.82 -1.62 17.44
C THR A 103 0.26 -0.94 16.20
N GLY A 104 -0.99 -1.21 15.83
CA GLY A 104 -1.62 -0.60 14.66
C GLY A 104 -1.16 -1.19 13.32
N THR A 105 -0.84 -2.48 13.33
CA THR A 105 -0.69 -3.31 12.12
C THR A 105 -1.96 -3.20 11.29
N LYS A 106 -1.78 -3.17 9.97
CA LYS A 106 -2.89 -3.10 9.02
C LYS A 106 -2.87 -4.34 8.16
N ILE A 107 -4.04 -4.89 7.90
CA ILE A 107 -4.21 -5.95 6.92
C ILE A 107 -4.83 -5.31 5.69
N ASN A 108 -4.14 -5.31 4.57
CA ASN A 108 -4.66 -4.79 3.31
C ASN A 108 -5.23 -5.96 2.51
N THR A 109 -6.49 -5.83 2.11
CA THR A 109 -7.21 -6.83 1.31
C THR A 109 -7.74 -6.14 0.06
N VAL A 110 -7.28 -6.56 -1.12
CA VAL A 110 -7.88 -6.12 -2.39
C VAL A 110 -9.15 -6.92 -2.61
N VAL A 111 -10.30 -6.26 -2.60
CA VAL A 111 -11.60 -6.93 -2.74
C VAL A 111 -11.94 -7.04 -4.23
N THR A 112 -12.20 -8.27 -4.66
CA THR A 112 -12.57 -8.61 -6.04
C THR A 112 -13.85 -9.43 -6.03
N ARG A 113 -14.85 -8.97 -6.80
CA ARG A 113 -16.16 -9.63 -6.89
C ARG A 113 -16.05 -11.07 -7.40
N GLY A 114 -16.79 -11.97 -6.76
CA GLY A 114 -16.78 -13.40 -7.08
C GLY A 114 -15.47 -14.11 -6.73
N VAL A 115 -14.57 -13.46 -5.98
CA VAL A 115 -13.29 -14.03 -5.55
C VAL A 115 -13.22 -14.09 -4.04
N ASN A 116 -13.28 -12.94 -3.36
CA ASN A 116 -13.11 -12.83 -1.90
C ASN A 116 -14.10 -11.86 -1.24
N ASP A 117 -15.11 -11.42 -1.98
CA ASP A 117 -16.16 -10.52 -1.50
C ASP A 117 -17.15 -11.19 -0.53
N ASP A 118 -17.09 -12.52 -0.41
CA ASP A 118 -17.80 -13.32 0.60
C ASP A 118 -17.10 -13.33 1.98
N GLU A 119 -15.87 -12.84 2.11
CA GLU A 119 -15.08 -12.90 3.35
C GLU A 119 -14.99 -11.55 4.10
N LEU A 120 -15.73 -10.52 3.68
CA LEU A 120 -15.57 -9.16 4.22
C LEU A 120 -15.72 -9.10 5.75
N THR A 121 -16.75 -9.73 6.30
CA THR A 121 -17.01 -9.74 7.75
C THR A 121 -15.97 -10.55 8.50
N ASP A 122 -15.62 -11.72 7.97
CA ASP A 122 -14.66 -12.64 8.58
C ASP A 122 -13.27 -11.98 8.64
N LEU A 123 -12.88 -11.26 7.59
CA LEU A 123 -11.65 -10.47 7.56
C LEU A 123 -11.67 -9.37 8.62
N VAL A 124 -12.77 -8.62 8.78
CA VAL A 124 -12.89 -7.58 9.83
C VAL A 124 -12.66 -8.18 11.22
N HIS A 125 -13.30 -9.31 11.52
CA HIS A 125 -13.13 -9.99 12.82
C HIS A 125 -11.73 -10.60 12.98
N PHE A 126 -11.18 -11.20 11.92
CA PHE A 126 -9.82 -11.71 11.91
C PHE A 126 -8.82 -10.60 12.25
N GLY A 127 -8.90 -9.44 11.60
CA GLY A 127 -8.03 -8.31 11.93
C GLY A 127 -8.12 -7.92 13.40
N ALA A 128 -9.34 -7.80 13.94
CA ALA A 128 -9.55 -7.47 15.35
C ALA A 128 -8.92 -8.48 16.30
N ALA A 129 -9.10 -9.78 16.04
CA ALA A 129 -8.51 -10.87 16.82
C ALA A 129 -6.97 -10.82 16.84
N HIS A 130 -6.36 -10.38 15.73
CA HIS A 130 -4.91 -10.25 15.57
C HIS A 130 -4.37 -8.83 15.86
N ARG A 131 -5.13 -8.00 16.59
CA ARG A 131 -4.73 -6.61 16.96
C ARG A 131 -4.36 -5.75 15.74
N ALA A 132 -5.01 -6.00 14.62
CA ALA A 132 -4.81 -5.33 13.35
C ALA A 132 -6.10 -4.67 12.85
N GLU A 133 -5.96 -3.62 12.03
CA GLU A 133 -7.08 -2.99 11.33
C GLU A 133 -7.11 -3.49 9.88
N VAL A 134 -8.21 -4.11 9.46
CA VAL A 134 -8.42 -4.47 8.05
C VAL A 134 -8.73 -3.24 7.21
N ARG A 135 -8.15 -3.21 6.02
CA ARG A 135 -8.33 -2.17 5.01
C ARG A 135 -8.68 -2.81 3.70
N PHE A 136 -9.95 -2.69 3.34
CA PHE A 136 -10.43 -3.08 2.03
C PHE A 136 -9.96 -2.06 1.00
N ILE A 137 -9.43 -2.56 -0.12
CA ILE A 137 -8.95 -1.76 -1.23
C ILE A 137 -9.77 -2.15 -2.45
N GLU A 138 -10.41 -1.16 -3.07
CA GLU A 138 -11.09 -1.38 -4.35
C GLU A 138 -10.08 -1.83 -5.40
N TYR A 139 -10.41 -2.85 -6.20
CA TYR A 139 -9.54 -3.29 -7.27
C TYR A 139 -9.26 -2.16 -8.26
N MET A 140 -8.00 -1.74 -8.35
CA MET A 140 -7.57 -0.57 -9.12
C MET A 140 -7.17 -0.96 -10.54
N ASP A 141 -7.51 -0.08 -11.49
CA ASP A 141 -7.15 -0.17 -12.89
C ASP A 141 -5.74 0.39 -13.17
N VAL A 142 -4.76 0.07 -12.35
CA VAL A 142 -3.35 0.52 -12.51
C VAL A 142 -2.58 -0.35 -13.50
N ALA A 143 -1.42 0.14 -13.95
CA ALA A 143 -0.50 -0.67 -14.74
C ALA A 143 -0.08 -1.94 -13.97
N GLY A 144 -0.16 -3.10 -14.61
CA GLY A 144 -0.04 -4.42 -13.97
C GLY A 144 -1.40 -5.09 -13.67
N ALA A 145 -2.52 -4.35 -13.67
CA ALA A 145 -3.87 -4.90 -13.46
C ALA A 145 -4.43 -5.49 -14.77
N SER A 146 -3.70 -6.43 -15.39
CA SER A 146 -3.99 -6.92 -16.74
C SER A 146 -5.36 -7.60 -16.88
N ARG A 147 -5.91 -8.10 -15.77
CA ARG A 147 -7.23 -8.73 -15.68
C ARG A 147 -8.28 -7.81 -15.06
N TRP A 148 -8.02 -6.51 -14.98
CA TRP A 148 -8.97 -5.57 -14.42
C TRP A 148 -10.20 -5.42 -15.31
N ASP A 149 -11.36 -5.45 -14.68
CA ASP A 149 -12.67 -5.21 -15.27
C ASP A 149 -13.51 -4.49 -14.23
N GLU A 150 -14.28 -3.49 -14.66
CA GLU A 150 -15.12 -2.69 -13.77
C GLU A 150 -16.14 -3.55 -13.00
N ARG A 151 -16.63 -4.64 -13.61
CA ARG A 151 -17.58 -5.57 -12.98
C ARG A 151 -16.98 -6.32 -11.79
N LEU A 152 -15.65 -6.43 -11.74
CA LEU A 152 -14.94 -7.07 -10.63
C LEU A 152 -14.74 -6.13 -9.43
N VAL A 153 -15.01 -4.84 -9.59
CA VAL A 153 -14.87 -3.84 -8.52
C VAL A 153 -16.03 -4.01 -7.54
N VAL A 154 -15.71 -4.18 -6.26
CA VAL A 154 -16.67 -4.05 -5.16
C VAL A 154 -16.48 -2.67 -4.54
N SER A 155 -17.46 -1.80 -4.75
CA SER A 155 -17.37 -0.40 -4.33
C SER A 155 -17.41 -0.24 -2.82
N ARG A 156 -16.92 0.90 -2.32
CA ARG A 156 -17.09 1.30 -0.93
C ARG A 156 -18.53 1.19 -0.43
N SER A 157 -19.51 1.60 -1.23
CA SER A 157 -20.94 1.50 -0.89
C SER A 157 -21.38 0.05 -0.67
N GLU A 158 -20.93 -0.86 -1.52
CA GLU A 158 -21.23 -2.29 -1.39
C GLU A 158 -20.55 -2.89 -0.16
N ILE A 159 -19.27 -2.59 0.07
CA ILE A 159 -18.54 -3.05 1.27
C ILE A 159 -19.25 -2.58 2.55
N LEU A 160 -19.66 -1.30 2.61
CA LEU A 160 -20.39 -0.76 3.75
C LEU A 160 -21.76 -1.44 3.94
N ALA A 161 -22.47 -1.73 2.84
CA ALA A 161 -23.76 -2.41 2.89
C ALA A 161 -23.61 -3.85 3.41
N THR A 162 -22.64 -4.62 2.89
CA THR A 162 -22.39 -6.00 3.33
C THR A 162 -21.98 -6.05 4.80
N VAL A 163 -21.01 -5.23 5.21
CA VAL A 163 -20.58 -5.16 6.62
C VAL A 163 -21.73 -4.68 7.51
N GLY A 164 -22.51 -3.69 7.07
CA GLY A 164 -23.62 -3.15 7.83
C GLY A 164 -24.78 -4.12 8.02
N ALA A 165 -25.08 -4.94 7.02
CA ALA A 165 -26.10 -5.98 7.09
C ALA A 165 -25.74 -7.09 8.09
N ALA A 166 -24.46 -7.45 8.17
CA ALA A 166 -24.00 -8.55 9.02
C ALA A 166 -23.61 -8.13 10.44
N LEU A 167 -22.96 -6.96 10.59
CA LEU A 167 -22.36 -6.51 11.86
C LEU A 167 -23.09 -5.31 12.49
N GLY A 168 -24.23 -4.90 11.91
CA GLY A 168 -25.02 -3.75 12.34
C GLY A 168 -24.51 -2.41 11.80
N PRO A 169 -25.17 -1.29 12.16
CA PRO A 169 -24.96 0.01 11.52
C PRO A 169 -23.50 0.47 11.53
N VAL A 170 -23.01 0.88 10.35
CA VAL A 170 -21.62 1.35 10.19
C VAL A 170 -21.55 2.86 10.36
N THR A 171 -20.65 3.33 11.22
CA THR A 171 -20.39 4.76 11.47
C THR A 171 -19.02 5.18 10.94
N ALA A 172 -18.95 6.33 10.28
CA ALA A 172 -17.68 6.88 9.82
C ALA A 172 -16.84 7.41 10.98
N LEU A 173 -15.54 7.14 10.96
CA LEU A 173 -14.58 7.65 11.93
C LEU A 173 -13.78 8.82 11.34
N PRO A 174 -13.29 9.77 12.17
CA PRO A 174 -12.44 10.85 11.70
C PRO A 174 -11.18 10.34 10.98
N THR A 175 -10.92 10.88 9.79
CA THR A 175 -9.69 10.61 9.03
C THR A 175 -9.13 11.89 8.45
N ARG A 176 -7.80 12.02 8.44
CA ARG A 176 -7.12 13.12 7.74
C ARG A 176 -7.48 13.11 6.25
N PRO A 177 -7.61 14.28 5.58
CA PRO A 177 -7.94 14.34 4.16
C PRO A 177 -7.00 13.53 3.27
N SER A 178 -5.69 13.62 3.50
CA SER A 178 -4.68 12.88 2.72
C SER A 178 -4.59 11.38 3.04
N ALA A 179 -5.35 10.88 4.01
CA ALA A 179 -5.35 9.46 4.33
C ALA A 179 -6.01 8.65 3.20
N PRO A 180 -5.32 7.64 2.61
CA PRO A 180 -5.90 6.85 1.53
C PRO A 180 -7.17 6.09 1.92
N ALA A 181 -7.24 5.65 3.18
CA ALA A 181 -8.37 4.90 3.71
C ALA A 181 -9.28 5.80 4.54
N ARG A 182 -10.57 5.79 4.24
CA ARG A 182 -11.61 6.25 5.16
C ARG A 182 -11.87 5.15 6.19
N ARG A 183 -12.00 5.53 7.45
CA ARG A 183 -12.16 4.59 8.57
C ARG A 183 -13.62 4.55 9.00
N TYR A 184 -14.02 3.38 9.45
CA TYR A 184 -15.38 3.07 9.84
C TYR A 184 -15.38 2.21 11.10
N ARG A 185 -16.49 2.23 11.82
CA ARG A 185 -16.77 1.35 12.95
C ARG A 185 -18.09 0.61 12.67
N ALA A 186 -18.05 -0.71 12.71
CA ALA A 186 -19.23 -1.57 12.60
C ALA A 186 -20.08 -1.50 13.88
N GLY A 187 -21.32 -2.00 13.83
CA GLY A 187 -22.25 -1.97 14.96
C GLY A 187 -21.75 -2.72 16.20
N ASP A 188 -20.95 -3.77 15.99
CA ASP A 188 -20.27 -4.52 17.06
C ASP A 188 -19.04 -3.80 17.66
N GLY A 189 -18.71 -2.60 17.17
CA GLY A 189 -17.60 -1.77 17.63
C GLY A 189 -16.28 -1.97 16.89
N THR A 190 -16.19 -2.96 15.99
CA THR A 190 -14.96 -3.29 15.26
C THR A 190 -14.63 -2.21 14.22
N ALA A 191 -13.36 -1.80 14.17
CA ALA A 191 -12.89 -0.77 13.25
C ALA A 191 -12.26 -1.36 11.98
N PHE A 192 -12.57 -0.78 10.83
CA PHE A 192 -11.98 -1.14 9.54
C PHE A 192 -11.82 0.09 8.64
N GLY A 193 -11.09 -0.05 7.54
CA GLY A 193 -10.88 1.00 6.56
C GLY A 193 -11.26 0.60 5.16
N ILE A 194 -11.59 1.59 4.32
CA ILE A 194 -11.83 1.38 2.88
C ILE A 194 -11.00 2.40 2.08
N VAL A 195 -10.19 1.92 1.14
CA VAL A 195 -9.48 2.70 0.12
C VAL A 195 -10.30 2.65 -1.16
N ALA A 196 -11.10 3.69 -1.37
CA ALA A 196 -12.04 3.78 -2.49
C ALA A 196 -11.40 4.44 -3.73
N SER A 197 -10.23 3.94 -4.13
CA SER A 197 -9.41 4.57 -5.18
C SER A 197 -10.02 4.52 -6.58
N THR A 198 -10.98 3.63 -6.83
CA THR A 198 -11.59 3.40 -8.14
C THR A 198 -12.92 4.12 -8.29
N SER A 199 -13.71 4.18 -7.21
CA SER A 199 -15.04 4.82 -7.18
C SER A 199 -15.00 6.27 -6.68
N THR A 200 -14.15 6.58 -5.70
CA THR A 200 -14.06 7.90 -5.06
C THR A 200 -12.60 8.35 -4.86
N PRO A 201 -11.88 8.70 -5.94
CA PRO A 201 -10.47 9.07 -5.87
C PRO A 201 -10.19 10.26 -4.94
N PHE A 202 -8.99 10.29 -4.35
CA PHE A 202 -8.56 11.33 -3.40
C PHE A 202 -7.34 12.12 -3.90
N CYS A 203 -7.15 12.22 -5.22
CA CYS A 203 -5.99 12.87 -5.84
C CYS A 203 -5.77 14.31 -5.35
N ALA A 204 -6.83 15.08 -5.14
CA ALA A 204 -6.78 16.48 -4.70
C ALA A 204 -6.08 16.70 -3.35
N SER A 205 -6.02 15.68 -2.49
CA SER A 205 -5.34 15.73 -1.19
C SER A 205 -4.17 14.74 -1.09
N CYS A 206 -3.80 14.10 -2.20
CA CYS A 206 -2.73 13.10 -2.21
C CYS A 206 -1.38 13.79 -2.02
N ASP A 207 -0.63 13.34 -1.01
CA ASP A 207 0.68 13.88 -0.57
C ASP A 207 1.83 12.87 -0.82
N ARG A 208 1.62 11.90 -1.71
CA ARG A 208 2.51 10.76 -1.91
C ARG A 208 3.30 10.85 -3.20
N SER A 209 4.54 10.37 -3.16
CA SER A 209 5.35 9.97 -4.31
C SER A 209 6.01 8.62 -4.04
N ARG A 210 6.61 8.00 -5.07
CA ARG A 210 7.34 6.73 -4.93
C ARG A 210 8.71 6.83 -5.59
N VAL A 211 9.70 6.18 -5.01
CA VAL A 211 11.01 5.96 -5.61
C VAL A 211 11.16 4.46 -5.87
N THR A 212 11.48 4.07 -7.10
CA THR A 212 11.71 2.68 -7.47
C THR A 212 13.08 2.21 -6.99
N ALA A 213 13.29 0.88 -6.97
CA ALA A 213 14.55 0.29 -6.50
C ALA A 213 15.78 0.71 -7.35
N ASP A 214 15.56 1.01 -8.63
CA ASP A 214 16.58 1.50 -9.56
C ASP A 214 16.75 3.03 -9.51
N GLY A 215 15.94 3.75 -8.71
CA GLY A 215 16.11 5.15 -8.36
C GLY A 215 15.38 6.15 -9.25
N LEU A 216 14.27 5.74 -9.89
CA LEU A 216 13.34 6.64 -10.56
C LEU A 216 12.28 7.14 -9.57
N TRP A 217 12.03 8.44 -9.57
CA TRP A 217 11.05 9.10 -8.73
C TRP A 217 9.78 9.42 -9.52
N TYR A 218 8.65 8.92 -9.05
CA TYR A 218 7.33 9.12 -9.63
C TYR A 218 6.42 9.86 -8.66
N HIS A 219 5.68 10.84 -9.17
CA HIS A 219 4.72 11.62 -8.39
C HIS A 219 3.36 10.96 -8.25
N CYS A 220 3.08 9.92 -9.04
CA CYS A 220 1.79 9.24 -9.08
C CYS A 220 1.96 7.75 -9.39
N LEU A 221 0.99 6.95 -8.93
CA LEU A 221 0.91 5.53 -9.26
C LEU A 221 0.61 5.27 -10.74
N TYR A 222 -0.03 6.23 -11.41
CA TYR A 222 -0.38 6.18 -12.82
C TYR A 222 0.64 6.91 -13.72
N ALA A 223 1.72 7.45 -13.16
CA ALA A 223 2.69 8.22 -13.93
C ALA A 223 3.44 7.33 -14.94
N ALA A 224 3.51 7.82 -16.19
CA ALA A 224 4.13 7.12 -17.31
C ALA A 224 5.67 7.27 -17.34
N THR A 225 6.20 8.31 -16.70
CA THR A 225 7.62 8.65 -16.65
C THR A 225 8.01 9.08 -15.24
N GLY A 226 9.29 8.92 -14.90
CA GLY A 226 9.84 9.29 -13.60
C GLY A 226 11.14 10.06 -13.74
N THR A 227 11.51 10.80 -12.70
CA THR A 227 12.76 11.56 -12.63
C THR A 227 13.89 10.67 -12.10
N ASN A 228 15.01 10.61 -12.82
CA ASN A 228 16.18 9.84 -12.39
C ASN A 228 16.92 10.54 -11.24
N LEU A 229 16.79 10.01 -10.02
CA LEU A 229 17.53 10.48 -8.85
C LEU A 229 18.87 9.77 -8.66
N ARG A 230 19.02 8.57 -9.22
CA ARG A 230 20.22 7.73 -9.06
C ARG A 230 21.44 8.29 -9.75
N THR A 231 21.29 8.77 -10.99
CA THR A 231 22.42 9.27 -11.78
C THR A 231 23.06 10.50 -11.14
N PRO A 232 22.31 11.57 -10.76
CA PRO A 232 22.88 12.70 -10.03
C PRO A 232 23.56 12.26 -8.73
N LEU A 233 22.90 11.42 -7.93
CA LEU A 233 23.45 10.92 -6.66
C LEU A 233 24.79 10.18 -6.87
N ARG A 234 24.90 9.35 -7.92
CA ARG A 234 26.15 8.61 -8.25
C ARG A 234 27.25 9.50 -8.83
N ARG A 235 26.88 10.65 -9.40
CA ARG A 235 27.83 11.66 -9.89
C ARG A 235 28.31 12.61 -8.79
N GLY A 236 27.93 12.37 -7.54
CA GLY A 236 28.36 13.18 -6.39
C GLY A 236 27.53 14.44 -6.17
N ALA A 237 26.28 14.48 -6.66
CA ALA A 237 25.40 15.60 -6.40
C ALA A 237 25.28 15.91 -4.89
N THR A 238 25.33 17.19 -4.54
CA THR A 238 25.29 17.65 -3.15
C THR A 238 23.90 17.43 -2.53
N ALA A 239 23.81 17.59 -1.20
CA ALA A 239 22.53 17.50 -0.50
C ALA A 239 21.57 18.61 -0.97
N GLU A 240 22.09 19.80 -1.23
CA GLU A 240 21.40 20.98 -1.73
C GLU A 240 20.84 20.72 -3.14
N GLU A 241 21.67 20.22 -4.06
CA GLU A 241 21.25 19.92 -5.43
C GLU A 241 20.13 18.88 -5.48
N LEU A 242 20.24 17.83 -4.65
CA LEU A 242 19.20 16.81 -4.55
C LEU A 242 17.93 17.35 -3.91
N ARG A 243 18.04 18.22 -2.89
CA ARG A 243 16.88 18.88 -2.27
C ARG A 243 16.16 19.75 -3.30
N ASP A 244 16.89 20.55 -4.07
CA ASP A 244 16.32 21.47 -5.06
C ASP A 244 15.67 20.70 -6.23
N LEU A 245 16.28 19.58 -6.65
CA LEU A 245 15.69 18.65 -7.61
C LEU A 245 14.34 18.11 -7.12
N VAL A 246 14.27 17.67 -5.86
CA VAL A 246 13.02 17.18 -5.26
C VAL A 246 12.00 18.31 -5.10
N ALA A 247 12.40 19.48 -4.58
CA ALA A 247 11.50 20.63 -4.42
C ALA A 247 10.89 21.07 -5.76
N CYS A 248 11.71 21.23 -6.80
CA CYS A 248 11.27 21.63 -8.12
C CYS A 248 10.36 20.57 -8.78
N GLY A 249 10.71 19.29 -8.65
CA GLY A 249 9.87 18.22 -9.19
C GLY A 249 8.49 18.19 -8.54
N TRP A 250 8.43 18.34 -7.21
CA TRP A 250 7.18 18.33 -6.46
C TRP A 250 6.32 19.56 -6.75
N ALA A 251 6.92 20.75 -6.86
CA ALA A 251 6.21 21.98 -7.17
C ALA A 251 5.51 21.96 -8.55
N ARG A 252 6.00 21.15 -9.49
CA ARG A 252 5.42 20.97 -10.83
C ARG A 252 4.39 19.85 -10.92
N ARG A 253 4.14 19.14 -9.81
CA ARG A 253 3.22 18.00 -9.79
C ARG A 253 1.79 18.45 -10.10
N VAL A 254 1.22 17.88 -11.15
CA VAL A 254 -0.19 18.06 -11.56
C VAL A 254 -0.94 16.73 -11.63
N ASP A 255 -0.30 15.64 -11.22
CA ASP A 255 -0.80 14.28 -11.38
C ASP A 255 -2.12 14.03 -10.63
N GLN A 256 -3.12 13.55 -11.36
CA GLN A 256 -4.43 13.16 -10.84
C GLN A 256 -4.95 11.86 -11.46
N GLY A 257 -4.04 10.91 -11.74
CA GLY A 257 -4.32 9.75 -12.59
C GLY A 257 -5.59 8.95 -12.27
N ALA A 258 -5.93 8.70 -11.00
CA ALA A 258 -7.18 8.00 -10.66
C ALA A 258 -8.44 8.81 -11.04
N VAL A 259 -8.39 10.15 -10.93
CA VAL A 259 -9.46 11.04 -11.40
C VAL A 259 -9.54 11.03 -12.93
N ASP A 260 -8.38 11.08 -13.61
CA ASP A 260 -8.35 11.04 -15.08
C ASP A 260 -8.91 9.72 -15.62
N ARG A 261 -8.59 8.61 -14.95
CA ARG A 261 -9.14 7.28 -15.24
C ARG A 261 -10.64 7.21 -15.03
N LEU A 262 -11.17 7.81 -13.97
CA LEU A 262 -12.61 7.85 -13.70
C LEU A 262 -13.40 8.63 -14.76
N ARG A 263 -12.76 9.57 -15.47
CA ARG A 263 -13.38 10.36 -16.55
C ARG A 263 -13.46 9.62 -17.89
N LEU A 264 -12.82 8.47 -18.02
CA LEU A 264 -12.85 7.70 -19.27
C LEU A 264 -14.24 7.09 -19.49
N ALA A 265 -14.76 7.21 -20.71
CA ALA A 265 -16.06 6.63 -21.10
C ALA A 265 -16.06 5.10 -21.00
N GLU A 266 -14.94 4.46 -21.35
CA GLU A 266 -14.71 3.03 -21.13
C GLU A 266 -13.41 2.84 -20.34
N ARG A 267 -13.50 2.17 -19.19
CA ARG A 267 -12.32 1.77 -18.41
C ARG A 267 -11.92 0.34 -18.77
N ARG A 268 -10.64 0.17 -19.10
CA ARG A 268 -9.97 -1.13 -19.31
C ARG A 268 -8.65 -1.14 -18.56
N ALA A 269 -8.00 -2.29 -18.40
CA ALA A 269 -6.66 -2.36 -17.81
C ALA A 269 -5.74 -1.24 -18.37
N ALA A 270 -5.13 -0.43 -17.49
CA ALA A 270 -4.44 0.80 -17.91
C ALA A 270 -3.21 0.57 -18.79
N THR A 271 -2.64 -0.63 -18.79
CA THR A 271 -1.49 -0.97 -19.62
C THR A 271 -1.56 -2.44 -20.01
N PRO A 272 -1.46 -2.79 -21.31
CA PRO A 272 -1.37 -4.17 -21.75
C PRO A 272 -0.18 -4.91 -21.11
N VAL A 273 -0.29 -6.24 -20.96
CA VAL A 273 0.76 -7.07 -20.35
C VAL A 273 2.08 -6.92 -21.09
N GLU A 274 2.03 -6.81 -22.42
CA GLU A 274 3.19 -6.70 -23.30
C GLU A 274 3.99 -5.42 -23.02
N VAL A 275 3.30 -4.32 -22.72
CA VAL A 275 3.93 -3.02 -22.42
C VAL A 275 4.50 -3.02 -21.01
N THR A 276 3.80 -3.62 -20.04
CA THR A 276 4.28 -3.75 -18.66
C THR A 276 5.53 -4.62 -18.57
N ARG A 277 5.61 -5.70 -19.36
CA ARG A 277 6.82 -6.55 -19.45
C ARG A 277 8.03 -5.84 -20.06
N ARG A 278 7.82 -4.86 -20.93
CA ARG A 278 8.89 -4.07 -21.56
C ARG A 278 9.37 -2.90 -20.69
N ASP A 279 8.52 -2.40 -19.80
CA ASP A 279 8.85 -1.32 -18.86
C ASP A 279 8.38 -1.67 -17.44
N VAL A 280 9.21 -2.44 -16.74
CA VAL A 280 8.94 -2.97 -15.40
C VAL A 280 8.71 -1.86 -14.36
N HIS A 281 9.18 -0.63 -14.62
CA HIS A 281 8.96 0.52 -13.73
C HIS A 281 7.50 0.98 -13.67
N ARG A 282 6.71 0.60 -14.68
CA ARG A 282 5.26 0.84 -14.71
C ARG A 282 4.48 -0.20 -13.93
N GLU A 283 5.06 -1.38 -13.70
CA GLU A 283 4.36 -2.44 -12.98
C GLU A 283 4.03 -1.99 -11.55
N MET A 284 2.77 -2.16 -11.19
CA MET A 284 2.29 -2.04 -9.81
C MET A 284 1.79 -3.42 -9.38
N HIS A 285 2.11 -3.80 -8.15
CA HIS A 285 1.40 -4.91 -7.51
C HIS A 285 -0.07 -4.50 -7.34
N THR A 286 -0.95 -5.23 -8.01
CA THR A 286 -2.39 -4.91 -8.12
C THR A 286 -3.25 -5.72 -7.18
N ARG A 287 -2.62 -6.67 -6.50
CA ARG A 287 -3.14 -7.49 -5.41
C ARG A 287 -2.22 -7.36 -4.21
N GLY A 288 -2.71 -7.73 -3.04
CA GLY A 288 -1.97 -7.62 -1.81
C GLY A 288 -0.78 -8.57 -1.76
N GLY A 289 0.36 -8.17 -2.34
CA GLY A 289 1.62 -8.94 -2.32
C GLY A 289 1.91 -9.73 -3.58
#